data_AF-A0A812W2E1-F1
#
_entry.id   AF-A0A812W2E1-F1
#
_cell.length_a   1.000
_cell.length_b   1.000
_cell.length_c   1.000
_cell.angle_alpha   90.00
_cell.angle_beta   90.00
_cell.angle_gamma   90.00
#
_symmetry.space_group_name_H-M   'P 1'
#
loop_
_entity.id
_entity.type
_entity.pdbx_description
1 polymer ?
#
loop_
_entity_poly.entity_id
_entity_poly.type
_entity_poly.pdbx_seq_one_letter_code
_entity_poly.pdbx_strand_id
1 'polypeptide(L)'
;VPPAPGGDVIRDGASVLPTGRNIHALDPYRVPSATALARGLQAAEKSIEQYQRDNDGRYPETLAVNLWGLEAIKTRGESVAVVLGLVGARPVAEATGRVARYELIPLEELGRPRVDALCSLSGIFRDSFANIV
;
A
#
# COMPACT_ATOMS: atom_id res chain seq x y z
N VAL A 1 20.65 -23.94 1.85
CA VAL A 1 20.07 -23.42 0.58
C VAL A 1 20.25 -21.90 0.57
N PRO A 2 20.86 -21.27 -0.44
CA PRO A 2 21.12 -19.82 -0.45
C PRO A 2 19.82 -18.98 -0.49
N PRO A 3 19.81 -17.78 0.11
CA PRO A 3 18.63 -16.91 0.13
C PRO A 3 18.37 -16.22 -1.22
N ALA A 4 17.11 -15.84 -1.47
CA ALA A 4 16.70 -14.99 -2.59
C ALA A 4 15.38 -14.26 -2.25
N PRO A 5 15.06 -13.12 -2.89
CA PRO A 5 13.75 -12.49 -2.71
C PRO A 5 12.64 -13.38 -3.30
N GLY A 6 11.56 -13.56 -2.56
CA GLY A 6 10.29 -14.03 -3.10
C GLY A 6 9.51 -12.88 -3.73
N GLY A 7 8.62 -13.18 -4.68
CA GLY A 7 7.82 -12.14 -5.33
C GLY A 7 7.00 -12.67 -6.50
N ASP A 8 6.66 -11.77 -7.41
CA ASP A 8 5.91 -12.09 -8.62
C ASP A 8 6.82 -11.97 -9.85
N VAL A 9 6.95 -13.04 -10.64
CA VAL A 9 7.89 -13.05 -11.79
C VAL A 9 7.55 -12.01 -12.85
N ILE A 10 6.28 -11.63 -13.00
CA ILE A 10 5.85 -10.63 -13.97
C ILE A 10 6.17 -9.22 -13.47
N ARG A 11 6.08 -8.99 -12.15
CA ARG A 11 6.36 -7.67 -11.54
C ARG A 11 7.84 -7.46 -11.23
N ASP A 12 8.50 -8.46 -10.67
CA ASP A 12 9.88 -8.38 -10.14
C ASP A 12 10.92 -8.98 -11.12
N GLY A 13 10.47 -9.60 -12.20
CA GLY A 13 11.32 -10.07 -13.29
C GLY A 13 12.37 -11.09 -12.86
N ALA A 14 13.59 -10.96 -13.41
CA ALA A 14 14.69 -11.88 -13.14
C ALA A 14 15.17 -11.86 -11.68
N SER A 15 14.80 -10.85 -10.88
CA SER A 15 15.28 -10.71 -9.50
C SER A 15 14.77 -11.82 -8.57
N VAL A 16 13.63 -12.44 -8.87
CA VAL A 16 13.04 -13.57 -8.11
C VAL A 16 13.41 -14.94 -8.71
N LEU A 17 14.28 -14.95 -9.72
CA LEU A 17 14.78 -16.15 -10.39
C LEU A 17 16.29 -16.32 -10.17
N PRO A 18 16.82 -17.56 -10.28
CA PRO A 18 16.11 -18.82 -10.48
C PRO A 18 15.41 -19.32 -9.20
N THR A 19 14.51 -20.29 -9.34
CA THR A 19 13.87 -20.99 -8.22
C THR A 19 14.85 -21.94 -7.51
N GLY A 20 14.38 -22.69 -6.50
CA GLY A 20 15.23 -23.59 -5.71
C GLY A 20 16.09 -22.86 -4.66
N ARG A 21 15.62 -21.69 -4.21
CA ARG A 21 16.28 -20.82 -3.22
C ARG A 21 15.47 -20.74 -1.93
N ASN A 22 16.10 -20.35 -0.84
CA ASN A 22 15.42 -20.07 0.42
C ASN A 22 14.83 -18.66 0.37
N ILE A 23 13.56 -18.54 -0.04
CA ILE A 23 12.96 -17.24 -0.30
C ILE A 23 12.71 -16.44 0.99
N HIS A 24 12.86 -15.14 0.90
CA HIS A 24 12.48 -14.20 1.96
C HIS A 24 11.52 -13.13 1.43
N ALA A 25 10.82 -12.47 2.36
CA ALA A 25 9.99 -11.30 2.06
C ALA A 25 10.86 -10.04 1.86
N LEU A 26 10.39 -8.89 2.35
CA LEU A 26 11.06 -7.60 2.26
C LEU A 26 11.20 -6.95 3.64
N ASP A 27 11.96 -5.85 3.71
CA ASP A 27 12.05 -5.00 4.90
C ASP A 27 10.73 -4.21 5.08
N PRO A 28 9.94 -4.47 6.15
CA PRO A 28 8.63 -3.86 6.31
C PRO A 28 8.69 -2.35 6.61
N TYR A 29 9.86 -1.81 6.96
CA TYR A 29 10.06 -0.37 7.09
C TYR A 29 10.23 0.35 5.75
N ARG A 30 10.30 -0.38 4.63
CA ARG A 30 10.40 0.20 3.28
C ARG A 30 9.07 0.15 2.52
N VAL A 31 7.97 0.01 3.25
CA VAL A 31 6.61 -0.13 2.73
C VAL A 31 5.78 1.09 3.15
N PRO A 32 5.03 1.73 2.23
CA PRO A 32 5.00 1.44 0.80
C PRO A 32 6.28 1.93 0.08
N SER A 33 6.69 1.23 -0.96
CA SER A 33 7.73 1.74 -1.88
C SER A 33 7.21 2.93 -2.70
N ALA A 34 8.09 3.76 -3.28
CA ALA A 34 7.66 4.93 -4.07
C ALA A 34 6.73 4.56 -5.26
N THR A 35 7.03 3.46 -5.96
CA THR A 35 6.18 2.97 -7.07
C THR A 35 4.84 2.43 -6.56
N ALA A 36 4.86 1.71 -5.43
CA ALA A 36 3.64 1.21 -4.80
C ALA A 36 2.76 2.36 -4.31
N LEU A 37 3.38 3.42 -3.75
CA LEU A 37 2.70 4.63 -3.33
C LEU A 37 1.97 5.27 -4.52
N ALA A 38 2.67 5.55 -5.61
CA ALA A 38 2.07 6.16 -6.80
C ALA A 38 0.88 5.34 -7.34
N ARG A 39 1.02 4.01 -7.42
CA ARG A 39 -0.04 3.12 -7.91
C ARG A 39 -1.23 3.03 -6.95
N GLY A 40 -0.97 2.95 -5.64
CA GLY A 40 -2.02 2.89 -4.63
C GLY A 40 -2.82 4.19 -4.54
N LEU A 41 -2.15 5.34 -4.63
CA LEU A 41 -2.81 6.65 -4.72
C LEU A 41 -3.71 6.73 -5.96
N GLN A 42 -3.22 6.28 -7.12
CA GLN A 42 -4.03 6.24 -8.34
C GLN A 42 -5.22 5.29 -8.20
N ALA A 43 -5.05 4.14 -7.54
CA ALA A 43 -6.13 3.20 -7.32
C ALA A 43 -7.19 3.76 -6.36
N ALA A 44 -6.78 4.44 -5.29
CA ALA A 44 -7.70 5.14 -4.37
C ALA A 44 -8.53 6.19 -5.10
N GLU A 45 -7.90 7.02 -5.92
CA GLU A 45 -8.60 8.05 -6.71
C GLU A 45 -9.62 7.41 -7.67
N LYS A 46 -9.21 6.39 -8.43
CA LYS A 46 -10.13 5.68 -9.34
C LYS A 46 -11.31 5.03 -8.61
N SER A 47 -11.11 4.53 -7.39
CA SER A 47 -12.21 3.99 -6.58
C SER A 47 -13.19 5.08 -6.17
N ILE A 48 -12.70 6.27 -5.80
CA ILE A 48 -13.54 7.43 -5.47
C ILE A 48 -14.29 7.92 -6.72
N GLU A 49 -13.58 8.11 -7.84
CA GLU A 49 -14.16 8.53 -9.12
C GLU A 49 -15.23 7.57 -9.62
N GLN A 50 -15.01 6.26 -9.49
CA GLN A 50 -16.01 5.25 -9.84
C GLN A 50 -17.24 5.36 -8.94
N TYR A 51 -17.06 5.49 -7.62
CA TYR A 51 -18.18 5.66 -6.71
C TYR A 51 -18.99 6.93 -7.03
N GLN A 52 -18.32 8.05 -7.29
CA GLN A 52 -18.97 9.32 -7.65
C GLN A 52 -19.78 9.19 -8.94
N ARG A 53 -19.24 8.52 -9.96
CA ARG A 53 -19.96 8.26 -11.22
C ARG A 53 -21.25 7.47 -10.99
N ASP A 54 -21.24 6.56 -10.03
CA ASP A 54 -22.37 5.68 -9.73
C ASP A 54 -23.34 6.27 -8.68
N ASN A 55 -22.99 7.39 -8.01
CA ASN A 55 -23.73 7.94 -6.87
C ASN A 55 -23.94 9.47 -6.93
N ASP A 56 -24.25 10.01 -8.11
CA ASP A 56 -24.60 11.43 -8.33
C ASP A 56 -23.49 12.41 -7.89
N GLY A 57 -22.22 12.03 -8.08
CA GLY A 57 -21.07 12.85 -7.74
C GLY A 57 -20.73 12.90 -6.24
N ARG A 58 -21.46 12.16 -5.39
CA ARG A 58 -21.20 12.11 -3.95
C ARG A 58 -19.93 11.32 -3.65
N TYR A 59 -19.14 11.80 -2.70
CA TYR A 59 -18.01 11.05 -2.17
C TYR A 59 -18.49 9.85 -1.33
N PRO A 60 -17.78 8.72 -1.35
CA PRO A 60 -18.02 7.65 -0.39
C PRO A 60 -17.62 8.11 1.01
N GLU A 61 -18.45 7.83 2.01
CA GLU A 61 -18.11 8.12 3.41
C GLU A 61 -17.03 7.16 3.92
N THR A 62 -17.19 5.86 3.62
CA THR A 62 -16.26 4.79 4.00
C THR A 62 -16.01 3.84 2.84
N LEU A 63 -14.76 3.40 2.66
CA LEU A 63 -14.39 2.28 1.79
C LEU A 63 -13.70 1.17 2.58
N ALA A 64 -14.10 -0.08 2.32
CA ALA A 64 -13.46 -1.25 2.91
C ALA A 64 -12.22 -1.66 2.10
N VAL A 65 -11.08 -1.83 2.77
CA VAL A 65 -9.81 -2.22 2.17
C VAL A 65 -9.28 -3.47 2.85
N ASN A 66 -8.96 -4.51 2.06
CA ASN A 66 -8.35 -5.72 2.59
C ASN A 66 -6.82 -5.61 2.52
N LEU A 67 -6.15 -5.83 3.65
CA LEU A 67 -4.70 -5.81 3.77
C LEU A 67 -4.16 -7.24 3.92
N TRP A 68 -3.62 -7.78 2.83
CA TRP A 68 -3.09 -9.15 2.77
C TRP A 68 -1.57 -9.15 2.74
N GLY A 69 -0.92 -9.88 3.66
CA GLY A 69 0.55 -9.88 3.76
C GLY A 69 1.27 -10.31 2.48
N LEU A 70 0.81 -11.38 1.81
CA LEU A 70 1.41 -11.85 0.56
C LEU A 70 1.28 -10.85 -0.59
N GLU A 71 0.16 -10.12 -0.66
CA GLU A 71 -0.04 -9.06 -1.65
C GLU A 71 0.91 -7.90 -1.35
N ALA A 72 0.95 -7.43 -0.10
CA ALA A 72 1.83 -6.36 0.32
C ALA A 72 3.32 -6.66 0.05
N ILE A 73 3.76 -7.91 0.18
CA ILE A 73 5.12 -8.34 -0.21
C ILE A 73 5.34 -8.19 -1.72
N LYS A 74 4.42 -8.68 -2.55
CA LYS A 74 4.55 -8.67 -4.02
C LYS A 74 4.40 -7.28 -4.63
N THR A 75 3.57 -6.44 -4.03
CA THR A 75 3.30 -5.08 -4.53
C THR A 75 4.14 -4.03 -3.85
N ARG A 76 4.86 -4.40 -2.77
CA ARG A 76 5.63 -3.50 -1.92
C ARG A 76 4.73 -2.43 -1.27
N GLY A 77 3.50 -2.82 -0.93
CA GLY A 77 2.53 -2.01 -0.18
C GLY A 77 1.52 -1.20 -1.01
N GLU A 78 1.09 -1.67 -2.19
CA GLU A 78 0.08 -0.95 -2.98
C GLU A 78 -1.23 -0.77 -2.19
N SER A 79 -1.68 -1.78 -1.43
CA SER A 79 -2.88 -1.70 -0.59
C SER A 79 -2.76 -0.70 0.58
N VAL A 80 -1.59 -0.60 1.21
CA VAL A 80 -1.30 0.43 2.23
C VAL A 80 -1.38 1.83 1.61
N ALA A 81 -0.82 1.99 0.40
CA ALA A 81 -0.88 3.23 -0.34
C ALA A 81 -2.31 3.62 -0.76
N VAL A 82 -3.20 2.65 -1.03
CA VAL A 82 -4.63 2.92 -1.23
C VAL A 82 -5.22 3.55 0.02
N VAL A 83 -5.01 2.95 1.21
CA VAL A 83 -5.51 3.50 2.47
C VAL A 83 -5.01 4.92 2.71
N LEU A 84 -3.70 5.16 2.52
CA LEU A 84 -3.11 6.50 2.62
C LEU A 84 -3.76 7.50 1.66
N GLY A 85 -4.04 7.05 0.42
CA GLY A 85 -4.80 7.82 -0.55
C GLY A 85 -6.16 8.22 -0.03
N LEU A 86 -6.98 7.27 0.43
CA LEU A 86 -8.34 7.52 0.93
C LEU A 86 -8.37 8.56 2.05
N VAL A 87 -7.55 8.36 3.09
CA VAL A 87 -7.51 9.25 4.27
C VAL A 87 -6.75 10.55 4.01
N GLY A 88 -6.05 10.68 2.89
CA GLY A 88 -5.24 11.85 2.55
C GLY A 88 -3.99 11.99 3.43
N ALA A 89 -3.18 10.94 3.50
CA ALA A 89 -1.91 10.90 4.22
C ALA A 89 -0.75 10.56 3.30
N ARG A 90 0.47 10.94 3.68
CA ARG A 90 1.72 10.62 2.97
C ARG A 90 2.74 9.97 3.90
N PRO A 91 3.51 8.98 3.43
CA PRO A 91 4.61 8.43 4.21
C PRO A 91 5.79 9.42 4.20
N VAL A 92 6.49 9.53 5.34
CA VAL A 92 7.73 10.29 5.44
C VAL A 92 8.88 9.33 5.67
N ALA A 93 9.79 9.31 4.70
CA ALA A 93 11.00 8.50 4.76
C ALA A 93 12.18 9.27 5.37
N GLU A 94 12.98 8.58 6.17
CA GLU A 94 14.30 9.07 6.60
C GLU A 94 15.33 8.96 5.48
N ALA A 95 16.52 9.52 5.69
CA ALA A 95 17.63 9.45 4.73
C ALA A 95 18.00 8.02 4.28
N THR A 96 17.68 7.01 5.10
CA THR A 96 17.93 5.58 4.79
C THR A 96 16.88 4.96 3.85
N GLY A 97 15.80 5.70 3.55
CA GLY A 97 14.64 5.24 2.79
C GLY A 97 13.63 4.44 3.61
N ARG A 98 13.79 4.37 4.94
CA ARG A 98 12.79 3.77 5.84
C ARG A 98 11.66 4.77 6.09
N VAL A 99 10.42 4.32 5.97
CA VAL A 99 9.23 5.05 6.39
C VAL A 99 9.23 5.14 7.91
N ALA A 100 9.36 6.37 8.43
CA ALA A 100 9.49 6.61 9.87
C ALA A 100 8.18 7.10 10.49
N ARG A 101 7.36 7.82 9.71
CA ARG A 101 6.04 8.31 10.14
C ARG A 101 5.14 8.55 8.94
N TYR A 102 3.90 8.90 9.23
CA TYR A 102 2.93 9.39 8.25
C TYR A 102 2.49 10.80 8.62
N GLU A 103 2.18 11.61 7.62
CA GLU A 103 1.69 12.97 7.79
C GLU A 103 0.39 13.15 7.02
N LEU A 104 -0.56 13.88 7.61
CA LEU A 104 -1.78 14.25 6.93
C LEU A 104 -1.49 15.34 5.89
N ILE A 105 -2.03 15.14 4.69
CA ILE A 105 -2.07 16.17 3.65
C ILE A 105 -3.11 17.21 4.07
N PRO A 106 -2.81 18.52 4.08
CA PRO A 106 -3.79 19.58 4.35
C PRO A 106 -5.01 19.46 3.41
N LEU A 107 -6.20 19.81 3.88
CA LEU A 107 -7.42 19.64 3.08
C LEU A 107 -7.42 20.52 1.82
N GLU A 108 -6.79 21.68 1.90
CA GLU A 108 -6.58 22.62 0.80
C GLU A 108 -5.71 22.01 -0.30
N GLU A 109 -4.71 21.19 0.08
CA GLU A 109 -3.86 20.45 -0.85
C GLU A 109 -4.57 19.18 -1.36
N LEU A 110 -5.33 18.49 -0.50
CA LEU A 110 -6.03 17.26 -0.84
C LEU A 110 -7.18 17.49 -1.85
N GLY A 111 -7.84 18.65 -1.81
CA GLY A 111 -8.88 19.04 -2.77
C GLY A 111 -10.20 18.28 -2.65
N ARG A 112 -10.35 17.42 -1.64
CA ARG A 112 -11.56 16.63 -1.38
C ARG A 112 -11.71 16.27 0.10
N PRO A 113 -12.89 15.79 0.53
CA PRO A 113 -13.04 15.17 1.84
C PRO A 113 -12.11 13.95 1.99
N ARG A 114 -11.68 13.70 3.24
CA ARG A 114 -11.06 12.42 3.59
C ARG A 114 -12.14 11.34 3.55
N VAL A 115 -11.81 10.20 2.94
CA VAL A 115 -12.68 9.02 2.90
C VAL A 115 -12.24 8.11 4.03
N ASP A 116 -13.17 7.70 4.88
CA ASP A 116 -12.90 6.75 5.94
C ASP A 116 -12.54 5.38 5.37
N ALA A 117 -11.71 4.62 6.08
CA ALA A 117 -11.15 3.36 5.61
C ALA A 117 -11.36 2.24 6.63
N LEU A 118 -12.27 1.32 6.31
CA LEU A 118 -12.43 0.08 7.08
C LEU A 118 -11.38 -0.93 6.62
N CYS A 119 -10.31 -1.07 7.41
CA CYS A 119 -9.21 -1.97 7.08
C CYS A 119 -9.43 -3.37 7.68
N SER A 120 -9.55 -4.39 6.82
CA SER A 120 -9.59 -5.80 7.23
C SER A 120 -8.22 -6.44 7.00
N LEU A 121 -7.53 -6.80 8.08
CA LEU A 121 -6.15 -7.29 8.03
C LEU A 121 -6.11 -8.81 8.15
N SER A 122 -5.33 -9.46 7.28
CA SER A 122 -5.04 -10.88 7.48
C SER A 122 -4.05 -11.08 8.64
N GLY A 123 -4.08 -12.26 9.27
CA GLY A 123 -3.12 -12.60 10.33
C GLY A 123 -1.66 -12.49 9.88
N ILE A 124 -1.37 -12.88 8.62
CA ILE A 124 -0.03 -12.74 8.04
C ILE A 124 0.35 -11.26 7.92
N PHE A 125 -0.57 -10.38 7.52
CA PHE A 125 -0.29 -8.95 7.45
C PHE A 125 0.04 -8.39 8.83
N ARG A 126 -0.79 -8.68 9.84
CA ARG A 126 -0.56 -8.30 11.24
C ARG A 126 0.82 -8.74 11.73
N ASP A 127 1.20 -9.99 11.47
CA ASP A 127 2.44 -10.56 12.00
C ASP A 127 3.69 -10.05 11.24
N SER A 128 3.56 -9.76 9.94
CA SER A 128 4.70 -9.41 9.07
C SER A 128 4.93 -7.90 8.96
N PHE A 129 3.88 -7.11 9.17
CA PHE A 129 3.86 -5.65 8.99
C PHE A 129 3.35 -4.95 10.25
N ALA A 130 3.71 -5.45 11.44
CA ALA A 130 3.29 -4.89 12.72
C ALA A 130 3.68 -3.40 12.92
N ASN A 131 4.66 -2.89 12.17
CA ASN A 131 5.02 -1.46 12.15
C ASN A 131 4.07 -0.58 11.32
N ILE A 132 3.18 -1.19 10.52
CA ILE A 132 2.18 -0.51 9.70
C ILE A 132 0.81 -0.53 10.38
N VAL A 133 0.52 -1.59 11.16
CA VAL A 133 -0.68 -1.71 12.00
C VAL A 133 -0.62 -0.71 13.15
#